data_AF-R9J745-F1
#
_entry.id   AF-R9J745-F1
#
_cell.length_a   1.000
_cell.length_b   1.000
_cell.length_c   1.000
_cell.angle_alpha   90.00
_cell.angle_beta   90.00
_cell.angle_gamma   90.00
#
_symmetry.space_group_name_H-M   'P 1'
#
loop_
_entity.id
_entity.type
_entity.pdbx_description
1 polymer ?
#
loop_
_entity_poly.entity_id
_entity_poly.type
_entity_poly.pdbx_seq_one_letter_code
_entity_poly.pdbx_strand_id
1 'polypeptide(L)'
;MQEKEKLPGGWPKKTELTCIRCPIGCMLTVTENQDGTIGVTGNTCSRGEEYGKKETKDPTRTVTSTMKVKNGTRPVVPVKTKGDIPKGKIADCMEALKRAEAEAPVRIGDILLKNVAGTGVDIVATKSIGKEKTD
;
A
#
# COMPACT_ATOMS: atom_id res chain seq x y z
N MET A 1 -36.01 -19.72 -5.32
CA MET A 1 -34.96 -19.87 -6.34
C MET A 1 -35.07 -18.66 -7.25
N GLN A 2 -34.30 -17.60 -7.01
CA GLN A 2 -34.42 -16.37 -7.79
C GLN A 2 -33.49 -16.42 -9.01
N GLU A 3 -34.11 -16.15 -10.16
CA GLU A 3 -33.59 -16.25 -11.50
C GLU A 3 -32.25 -15.53 -11.68
N LYS A 4 -31.27 -16.30 -12.15
CA LYS A 4 -30.01 -15.79 -12.68
C LYS A 4 -30.31 -15.20 -14.05
N GLU A 5 -30.62 -13.91 -14.10
CA GLU A 5 -30.76 -13.17 -15.34
C GLU A 5 -29.43 -13.26 -16.12
N LYS A 6 -29.42 -14.08 -17.17
CA LYS A 6 -28.30 -14.21 -18.10
C LYS A 6 -28.22 -12.91 -18.90
N LEU A 7 -27.25 -12.06 -18.60
CA LEU A 7 -26.81 -11.03 -19.53
C LEU A 7 -26.13 -11.71 -20.75
N PRO A 8 -26.38 -11.25 -21.99
CA PRO A 8 -25.78 -11.84 -23.17
C PRO A 8 -24.26 -11.57 -23.18
N GLY A 9 -23.45 -12.57 -22.82
CA GLY A 9 -21.97 -12.45 -22.89
C GLY A 9 -21.14 -13.31 -21.93
N GLY A 10 -21.73 -13.86 -20.86
CA GLY A 10 -21.00 -14.75 -19.93
C GLY A 10 -21.30 -14.48 -18.45
N TRP A 11 -20.50 -15.06 -17.55
CA TRP A 11 -20.66 -14.93 -16.11
C TRP A 11 -19.82 -13.76 -15.57
N PRO A 12 -20.39 -12.85 -14.76
CA PRO A 12 -19.60 -11.78 -14.14
C PRO A 12 -18.65 -12.36 -13.10
N LYS A 13 -17.42 -11.81 -13.04
CA LYS A 13 -16.41 -12.25 -12.06
C LYS A 13 -16.80 -11.68 -10.71
N LYS A 14 -17.00 -12.56 -9.73
CA LYS A 14 -17.30 -12.18 -8.34
C LYS A 14 -16.07 -12.37 -7.46
N THR A 15 -15.81 -11.41 -6.59
CA THR A 15 -14.74 -11.45 -5.59
C THR A 15 -15.31 -11.04 -4.25
N GLU A 16 -15.11 -11.88 -3.24
CA GLU A 16 -15.51 -11.61 -1.87
C GLU A 16 -14.32 -11.10 -1.08
N LEU A 17 -14.51 -10.02 -0.32
CA LEU A 17 -13.46 -9.45 0.53
C LEU A 17 -14.03 -8.70 1.73
N THR A 18 -13.28 -8.67 2.83
CA THR A 18 -13.66 -7.92 4.02
C THR A 18 -13.15 -6.49 3.93
N CYS A 19 -14.04 -5.52 4.15
CA CYS A 19 -13.65 -4.11 4.24
C CYS A 19 -12.79 -3.87 5.49
N ILE A 20 -11.52 -3.49 5.31
CA ILE A 20 -10.59 -3.23 6.44
C ILE A 20 -10.51 -1.75 6.84
N ARG A 21 -11.36 -0.88 6.27
CA ARG A 21 -11.30 0.58 6.48
C ARG A 21 -11.87 1.03 7.83
N CYS A 22 -12.60 0.18 8.52
CA CYS A 22 -13.22 0.49 9.81
C CYS A 22 -13.46 -0.79 10.62
N PRO A 23 -13.67 -0.70 11.95
CA PRO A 23 -13.79 -1.87 12.82
C PRO A 23 -15.03 -2.73 12.57
N ILE A 24 -16.03 -2.25 11.81
CA ILE A 24 -17.23 -3.02 11.47
C ILE A 24 -16.88 -4.22 10.57
N GLY A 25 -15.89 -4.09 9.70
CA GLY A 25 -15.44 -5.22 8.88
C GLY A 25 -16.50 -5.76 7.92
N CYS A 26 -17.22 -4.90 7.18
CA CYS A 26 -18.31 -5.37 6.29
C CYS A 26 -17.81 -6.40 5.28
N MET A 27 -18.59 -7.47 5.08
CA MET A 27 -18.34 -8.46 4.05
C MET A 27 -18.82 -7.90 2.70
N LEU A 28 -17.89 -7.68 1.78
CA LEU A 28 -18.16 -7.09 0.47
C LEU A 28 -18.18 -8.16 -0.60
N THR A 29 -19.10 -8.01 -1.55
CA THR A 29 -19.09 -8.75 -2.81
C THR A 29 -18.86 -7.76 -3.94
N VAL A 30 -17.73 -7.87 -4.60
CA VAL A 30 -17.38 -7.08 -5.79
C VAL A 30 -17.72 -7.89 -7.02
N THR A 31 -18.51 -7.31 -7.93
CA THR A 31 -18.89 -7.93 -9.20
C THR A 31 -18.31 -7.10 -10.34
N GLU A 32 -17.50 -7.74 -11.16
CA GLU A 32 -16.88 -7.15 -12.35
C GLU A 32 -17.56 -7.72 -13.61
N ASN A 33 -18.21 -6.82 -14.35
CA ASN A 33 -18.86 -7.13 -15.62
C ASN A 33 -17.86 -7.02 -16.78
N GLN A 34 -18.19 -7.62 -17.92
CA GLN A 34 -17.32 -7.60 -19.11
C GLN A 34 -17.15 -6.20 -19.73
N ASP A 35 -18.10 -5.30 -19.51
CA ASP A 35 -18.03 -3.88 -19.91
C ASP A 35 -17.07 -3.06 -19.04
N GLY A 36 -16.44 -3.67 -18.02
CA GLY A 36 -15.55 -3.03 -17.06
C GLY A 36 -16.28 -2.33 -15.90
N THR A 37 -17.61 -2.41 -15.87
CA THR A 37 -18.44 -1.89 -14.77
C THR A 37 -18.21 -2.72 -13.52
N ILE A 38 -17.94 -2.04 -12.40
CA ILE A 38 -17.77 -2.68 -11.09
C ILE A 38 -18.90 -2.27 -10.15
N GLY A 39 -19.65 -3.26 -9.70
CA GLY A 39 -20.60 -3.14 -8.59
C GLY A 39 -19.98 -3.65 -7.29
N VAL A 40 -20.25 -2.98 -6.18
CA VAL A 40 -19.91 -3.46 -4.83
C VAL A 40 -21.18 -3.51 -4.01
N THR A 41 -21.41 -4.63 -3.33
CA THR A 41 -22.53 -4.82 -2.41
C THR A 41 -22.03 -5.33 -1.05
N GLY A 42 -22.88 -5.25 -0.03
CA GLY A 42 -22.55 -5.65 1.35
C GLY A 42 -21.85 -4.56 2.18
N ASN A 43 -21.55 -3.41 1.59
CA ASN A 43 -21.06 -2.24 2.32
C ASN A 43 -22.21 -1.52 3.06
N THR A 44 -21.93 -1.08 4.28
CA THR A 44 -22.85 -0.22 5.06
C THR A 44 -22.55 1.27 4.90
N CYS A 45 -21.50 1.61 4.15
CA CYS A 45 -21.08 2.99 3.90
C CYS A 45 -20.36 3.13 2.55
N SER A 46 -20.21 4.36 2.07
CA SER A 46 -19.50 4.70 0.83
C SER A 46 -18.03 4.28 0.83
N ARG A 47 -17.36 4.34 1.99
CA ARG A 47 -15.95 3.92 2.15
C ARG A 47 -15.75 2.43 1.81
N GLY A 48 -16.74 1.59 2.08
CA GLY A 48 -16.69 0.17 1.74
C GLY A 48 -16.76 -0.08 0.24
N GLU A 49 -17.64 0.66 -0.46
CA GLU A 49 -17.72 0.61 -1.91
C GLU A 49 -16.41 1.06 -2.58
N GLU A 50 -15.87 2.19 -2.17
CA GLU A 50 -14.60 2.72 -2.68
C GLU A 50 -13.45 1.73 -2.44
N TYR A 51 -13.38 1.15 -1.22
CA TYR A 51 -12.38 0.16 -0.88
C TYR A 51 -12.50 -1.10 -1.74
N GLY A 52 -13.71 -1.65 -1.91
CA GLY A 52 -13.93 -2.83 -2.75
C GLY A 52 -13.49 -2.59 -4.20
N LYS A 53 -13.86 -1.45 -4.78
CA LYS A 53 -13.44 -1.07 -6.14
C LYS A 53 -11.92 -0.97 -6.25
N LYS A 54 -11.28 -0.24 -5.34
CA LYS A 54 -9.82 -0.01 -5.36
C LYS A 54 -9.04 -1.30 -5.11
N GLU A 55 -9.43 -2.09 -4.12
CA GLU A 55 -8.73 -3.32 -3.74
C GLU A 55 -8.76 -4.38 -4.85
N THR A 56 -9.83 -4.43 -5.66
CA THR A 56 -9.93 -5.36 -6.79
C THR A 56 -9.16 -4.88 -8.03
N LYS A 57 -9.15 -3.58 -8.34
CA LYS A 57 -8.51 -3.04 -9.55
C LYS A 57 -7.03 -2.69 -9.38
N ASP A 58 -6.71 -1.93 -8.33
CA ASP A 58 -5.36 -1.43 -8.07
C ASP A 58 -5.13 -1.33 -6.55
N PRO A 59 -4.85 -2.48 -5.88
CA PRO A 59 -4.61 -2.48 -4.45
C PRO A 59 -3.31 -1.73 -4.16
N THR A 60 -3.39 -0.69 -3.33
CA THR A 60 -2.22 0.11 -2.92
C THR A 60 -1.96 -0.01 -1.43
N ARG A 61 -0.72 0.09 -0.99
CA ARG A 61 -0.32 0.02 0.43
C ARG A 61 0.83 0.97 0.73
N THR A 62 0.85 1.49 1.95
CA THR A 62 2.05 2.12 2.53
C THR A 62 3.02 1.01 2.95
N VAL A 63 4.27 1.08 2.47
CA VAL A 63 5.31 0.14 2.89
C VAL A 63 6.06 0.72 4.08
N THR A 64 6.16 -0.05 5.16
CA THR A 64 6.97 0.26 6.34
C THR A 64 8.13 -0.73 6.43
N SER A 65 9.35 -0.25 6.64
CA SER A 65 10.55 -1.09 6.72
C SER A 65 11.66 -0.37 7.49
N THR A 66 12.90 -0.83 7.36
CA THR A 66 14.09 -0.15 7.85
C THR A 66 15.08 0.11 6.72
N MET A 67 15.87 1.18 6.87
CA MET A 67 17.00 1.51 6.00
C MET A 67 18.27 1.55 6.85
N LYS A 68 19.39 1.07 6.31
CA LYS A 68 20.69 1.17 6.99
C LYS A 68 21.11 2.61 7.17
N VAL A 69 21.79 2.90 8.27
CA VAL A 69 22.35 4.22 8.57
C VAL A 69 23.85 4.10 8.82
N LYS A 70 24.64 4.88 8.10
CA LYS A 70 26.07 5.05 8.34
C LYS A 70 26.31 6.10 9.42
N ASN A 71 27.33 5.85 10.24
CA ASN A 71 27.81 6.75 11.29
C ASN A 71 26.69 7.21 12.25
N GLY A 72 25.65 6.39 12.42
CA GLY A 72 24.49 6.70 13.21
C GLY A 72 24.54 6.06 14.58
N THR A 73 23.90 6.67 15.58
CA THR A 73 23.74 6.08 16.92
C THR A 73 22.98 4.75 16.92
N ARG A 74 22.39 4.36 15.77
CA ARG A 74 21.84 3.03 15.51
C ARG A 74 22.19 2.63 14.06
N PRO A 75 22.35 1.33 13.78
CA PRO A 75 22.72 0.86 12.44
C PRO A 75 21.59 0.95 11.41
N VAL A 76 20.35 1.20 11.85
CA VAL A 76 19.17 1.33 10.99
C VAL A 76 18.21 2.40 11.48
N VAL A 77 17.45 2.99 10.55
CA VAL A 77 16.33 3.90 10.81
C VAL A 77 15.03 3.29 10.28
N PRO A 78 13.92 3.33 11.04
CA PRO A 78 12.61 2.97 10.51
C PRO A 78 12.17 3.98 9.46
N VAL A 79 11.63 3.47 8.36
CA VAL A 79 11.18 4.24 7.21
C VAL A 79 9.81 3.80 6.76
N LYS A 80 9.12 4.68 6.02
CA LYS A 80 7.91 4.32 5.29
C LYS A 80 7.87 4.98 3.92
N THR A 81 7.08 4.46 3.00
CA THR A 81 6.68 5.23 1.82
C THR A 81 5.86 6.45 2.26
N LYS A 82 6.08 7.60 1.62
CA LYS A 82 5.39 8.86 1.93
C LYS A 82 3.90 8.78 1.63
N GLY A 83 3.53 7.99 0.63
CA GLY A 83 2.17 7.63 0.26
C GLY A 83 2.05 6.14 -0.05
N ASP A 84 0.87 5.73 -0.51
CA ASP A 84 0.64 4.35 -0.94
C ASP A 84 1.33 4.07 -2.28
N ILE A 85 1.86 2.85 -2.42
CA ILE A 85 2.36 2.32 -3.70
C ILE A 85 1.50 1.12 -4.13
N PRO A 86 1.45 0.78 -5.43
CA PRO A 86 0.77 -0.43 -5.90
C PRO A 86 1.33 -1.69 -5.21
N LYS A 87 0.47 -2.65 -4.86
CA LYS A 87 0.86 -3.89 -4.18
C LYS A 87 1.92 -4.67 -4.97
N GLY A 88 1.81 -4.65 -6.30
CA GLY A 88 2.81 -5.27 -7.20
C GLY A 88 4.21 -4.65 -7.11
N LYS A 89 4.34 -3.42 -6.58
CA LYS A 89 5.61 -2.70 -6.44
C LYS A 89 6.28 -2.85 -5.07
N ILE A 90 5.66 -3.59 -4.14
CA ILE A 90 6.21 -3.77 -2.80
C ILE A 90 7.56 -4.50 -2.84
N ALA A 91 7.69 -5.56 -3.65
CA ALA A 91 8.95 -6.30 -3.77
C ALA A 91 10.09 -5.42 -4.32
N ASP A 92 9.83 -4.69 -5.42
CA ASP A 92 10.78 -3.73 -5.99
C ASP A 92 11.18 -2.65 -4.98
N CYS A 93 10.22 -2.15 -4.19
CA CYS A 93 10.48 -1.18 -3.12
C CYS A 93 11.43 -1.75 -2.06
N MET A 94 11.24 -3.01 -1.65
CA MET A 94 12.10 -3.66 -0.67
C MET A 94 13.52 -3.88 -1.20
N GLU A 95 13.66 -4.25 -2.47
CA GLU A 95 14.97 -4.39 -3.11
C GLU A 95 15.70 -3.04 -3.24
N ALA A 96 14.97 -1.96 -3.55
CA ALA A 96 15.54 -0.61 -3.56
C ALA A 96 16.04 -0.18 -2.18
N LEU A 97 15.25 -0.42 -1.13
CA LEU A 97 15.63 -0.14 0.26
C LEU A 97 16.85 -0.93 0.72
N LYS A 98 16.97 -2.20 0.32
CA LYS A 98 18.10 -3.07 0.67
C LYS A 98 19.44 -2.57 0.12
N ARG A 99 19.41 -1.87 -1.01
CA ARG A 99 20.59 -1.31 -1.70
C ARG A 99 20.91 0.13 -1.28
N ALA A 100 19.97 0.83 -0.66
CA ALA A 100 20.13 2.20 -0.21
C ALA A 100 20.62 2.27 1.25
N GLU A 101 21.36 3.32 1.56
CA GLU A 101 21.85 3.62 2.91
C GLU A 101 21.70 5.12 3.15
N ALA A 102 21.32 5.50 4.36
CA ALA A 102 21.25 6.88 4.82
C ALA A 102 22.51 7.25 5.61
N GLU A 103 22.86 8.53 5.63
CA GLU A 103 23.97 9.06 6.43
C GLU A 103 23.41 9.80 7.65
N ALA A 104 23.98 9.58 8.83
CA ALA A 104 23.60 10.34 10.00
C ALA A 104 24.11 11.80 9.96
N PRO A 105 23.35 12.78 10.48
CA PRO A 105 22.10 12.62 11.21
C PRO A 105 20.90 12.50 10.28
N VAL A 106 19.95 11.66 10.66
CA VAL A 106 18.64 11.55 10.02
C VAL A 106 17.59 12.15 10.94
N ARG A 107 16.67 12.94 10.42
CA ARG A 107 15.52 13.52 11.13
C ARG A 107 14.21 12.89 10.66
N ILE A 108 13.21 12.89 11.53
CA ILE A 108 11.84 12.48 11.16
C ILE A 108 11.36 13.35 9.99
N GLY A 109 10.83 12.68 8.96
CA GLY A 109 10.32 13.34 7.76
C GLY A 109 11.35 13.52 6.64
N ASP A 110 12.64 13.27 6.90
CA ASP A 110 13.67 13.33 5.86
C ASP A 110 13.35 12.34 4.73
N ILE A 111 13.50 12.81 3.49
CA ILE A 111 13.38 11.98 2.30
C ILE A 111 14.72 11.28 2.08
N LEU A 112 14.75 9.96 2.30
CA LEU A 112 15.97 9.15 2.22
C LEU A 112 16.16 8.49 0.85
N LEU A 113 15.07 8.29 0.11
CA LEU A 113 15.10 7.77 -1.25
C LEU A 113 13.93 8.35 -2.03
N LYS A 114 14.20 8.99 -3.17
CA LYS A 114 13.16 9.58 -4.02
C LYS A 114 12.61 8.57 -5.02
N ASN A 115 11.33 8.69 -5.37
CA ASN A 115 10.69 7.91 -6.44
C ASN A 115 11.01 6.40 -6.37
N VAL A 116 10.73 5.77 -5.22
CA VAL A 116 11.09 4.38 -4.97
C VAL A 116 10.41 3.46 -5.97
N ALA A 117 11.18 2.55 -6.57
CA ALA A 117 10.71 1.58 -7.56
C ALA A 117 9.96 2.21 -8.76
N GLY A 118 10.21 3.48 -9.08
CA GLY A 118 9.54 4.20 -10.18
C GLY A 118 8.07 4.51 -9.92
N THR A 119 7.64 4.55 -8.66
CA THR A 119 6.23 4.74 -8.26
C THR A 119 5.78 6.20 -8.18
N GLY A 120 6.71 7.15 -8.25
CA GLY A 120 6.50 8.56 -7.93
C GLY A 120 6.43 8.86 -6.43
N VAL A 121 6.64 7.85 -5.56
CA VAL A 121 6.53 7.98 -4.10
C VAL A 121 7.90 7.92 -3.45
N ASP A 122 8.15 8.78 -2.47
CA ASP A 122 9.42 8.82 -1.73
C ASP A 122 9.42 7.89 -0.51
N ILE A 123 10.60 7.51 -0.03
CA ILE A 123 10.81 6.92 1.29
C ILE A 123 11.18 8.01 2.28
N VAL A 124 10.49 8.03 3.43
CA VAL A 124 10.70 8.98 4.51
C VAL A 124 11.06 8.30 5.82
N ALA A 125 11.93 8.94 6.60
CA ALA A 125 12.28 8.49 7.95
C ALA A 125 11.14 8.74 8.95
N THR A 126 10.89 7.78 9.84
CA THR A 126 9.87 7.91 10.92
C THR A 126 10.49 8.04 12.30
N LYS A 127 11.82 8.05 12.40
CA LYS A 127 12.57 8.30 13.63
C LYS A 127 13.85 9.06 13.33
N SER A 128 14.30 9.89 14.27
CA SER A 128 15.60 10.56 14.17
C SER A 128 16.73 9.65 14.63
N ILE A 129 17.85 9.66 13.90
CA ILE A 129 19.11 9.00 14.26
C ILE A 129 20.20 10.07 14.34
N GLY A 130 20.85 10.19 15.50
CA GLY A 130 21.98 11.11 15.67
C GLY A 130 23.26 10.55 15.09
N LYS A 131 24.32 11.36 15.00
CA LYS A 131 25.66 10.87 14.67
C LYS A 131 26.23 10.05 15.83
N GLU A 132 26.88 8.94 15.50
CA GLU A 132 27.73 8.22 16.45
C GLU A 132 28.90 9.12 16.85
N LYS A 133 29.26 9.09 18.14
CA LYS A 133 30.45 9.82 18.60
C LYS A 133 31.66 8.97 18.24
N THR A 134 32.51 9.47 17.36
CA THR A 134 33.86 8.93 17.18
C THR A 134 34.73 9.65 18.22
N ASP A 135 35.12 8.93 19.27
CA ASP A 135 36.16 9.36 20.21
C ASP A 135 37.55 9.28 19.58
#